data_AF-A0A1C6IPB2-F1
#
_entry.id   AF-A0A1C6IPB2-F1
#
_cell.length_a   1.000
_cell.length_b   1.000
_cell.length_c   1.000
_cell.angle_alpha   90.00
_cell.angle_beta   90.00
_cell.angle_gamma   90.00
#
_symmetry.space_group_name_H-M   'P 1'
#
loop_
_entity.id
_entity.type
_entity.pdbx_description
1 polymer ?
#
loop_
_entity_poly.entity_id
_entity_poly.type
_entity_poly.pdbx_seq_one_letter_code
_entity_poly.pdbx_strand_id
1 'polypeptide(L)'
;MYKASELDLDITVKTLLESELGFLLFISDNTDRDMFSILLKGGTYEDRIGVFGYNTHITCHLFPLMYHKAHENDCDYVKARANALHNVFKRWTDAGYNKYHAKEPFNCKKFMDFINSLEWSRADYMLLMVD
;
A
#
# COMPACT_ATOMS: atom_id res chain seq x y z
N MET A 1 11.58 3.39 -0.81
CA MET A 1 10.40 3.63 0.04
C MET A 1 10.33 5.11 0.35
N TYR A 2 9.13 5.71 0.36
CA TYR A 2 8.94 7.16 0.56
C TYR A 2 8.71 7.50 2.04
N LYS A 3 8.98 8.75 2.42
CA LYS A 3 8.47 9.30 3.67
C LYS A 3 7.14 10.01 3.43
N ALA A 4 6.23 9.95 4.41
CA ALA A 4 4.94 10.62 4.31
C ALA A 4 5.11 12.14 4.14
N SER A 5 6.13 12.75 4.77
CA SER A 5 6.46 14.17 4.61
C SER A 5 6.90 14.59 3.19
N GLU A 6 7.34 13.63 2.36
CA GLU A 6 7.77 13.85 0.98
C GLU A 6 6.62 13.70 -0.02
N LEU A 7 5.44 13.28 0.43
CA LEU A 7 4.28 12.99 -0.40
C LEU A 7 3.21 14.07 -0.24
N ASP A 8 3.04 14.88 -1.28
CA ASP A 8 1.81 15.63 -1.51
C ASP A 8 0.87 14.86 -2.46
N LEU A 9 -0.30 15.42 -2.76
CA LEU A 9 -1.29 14.79 -3.64
C LEU A 9 -0.76 14.61 -5.07
N ASP A 10 -0.04 15.61 -5.62
CA ASP A 10 0.47 15.57 -6.99
C ASP A 10 1.57 14.51 -7.13
N ILE A 11 2.52 14.47 -6.21
CA ILE A 11 3.60 13.48 -6.15
C ILE A 11 3.02 12.09 -5.96
N THR A 12 2.03 11.94 -5.07
CA THR A 12 1.37 10.65 -4.81
C THR A 12 0.70 10.11 -6.06
N VAL A 13 -0.13 10.92 -6.72
CA VAL A 13 -0.86 10.49 -7.92
C VAL A 13 0.11 10.18 -9.06
N LYS A 14 1.09 11.06 -9.31
CA LYS A 14 2.12 10.82 -10.34
C LYS A 14 2.87 9.51 -10.09
N THR A 15 3.34 9.29 -8.86
CA THR A 15 4.11 8.10 -8.48
C THR A 15 3.28 6.82 -8.63
N LEU A 16 2.00 6.85 -8.27
CA LEU A 16 1.11 5.70 -8.46
C LEU A 16 0.86 5.38 -9.93
N LEU A 17 0.71 6.39 -10.79
CA LEU A 17 0.52 6.20 -12.23
C LEU A 17 1.79 5.66 -12.91
N GLU A 18 2.97 6.03 -12.40
CA GLU A 18 4.26 5.52 -12.87
C GLU A 18 4.62 4.15 -12.28
N SER A 19 3.91 3.69 -11.23
CA SER A 19 4.13 2.39 -10.60
C SER A 19 3.57 1.26 -11.45
N GLU A 20 4.45 0.35 -11.89
CA GLU A 20 4.08 -0.81 -12.70
C GLU A 20 2.95 -1.65 -12.08
N LEU A 21 2.98 -1.81 -10.75
CA LEU A 21 2.00 -2.61 -10.02
C LEU A 21 0.92 -1.74 -9.34
N GLY A 22 0.94 -0.42 -9.58
CA GLY A 22 -0.08 0.51 -9.11
C GLY A 22 -0.14 0.67 -7.59
N PHE A 23 0.96 0.48 -6.87
CA PHE A 23 1.02 0.71 -5.42
C PHE A 23 2.25 1.49 -5.00
N LEU A 24 2.16 2.06 -3.81
CA LEU A 24 3.17 2.87 -3.15
C LEU A 24 3.32 2.45 -1.68
N LEU A 25 4.56 2.32 -1.20
CA LEU A 25 4.88 2.08 0.20
C LEU A 25 5.55 3.32 0.80
N PHE A 26 5.13 3.67 2.01
CA PHE A 26 5.69 4.80 2.72
C PHE A 26 5.70 4.62 4.24
N ILE A 27 6.61 5.36 4.87
CA ILE A 27 6.81 5.42 6.32
C ILE A 27 6.28 6.75 6.81
N SER A 28 5.55 6.75 7.92
CA SER A 28 5.17 7.95 8.65
C SER A 28 6.35 8.39 9.51
N ASP A 29 7.06 9.41 9.04
CA ASP A 29 8.28 9.96 9.63
C ASP A 29 8.04 11.15 10.57
N ASN A 30 6.78 11.58 10.70
CA ASN A 30 6.37 12.64 11.61
C ASN A 30 5.32 12.13 12.60
N THR A 31 5.52 12.40 13.88
CA THR A 31 4.63 11.97 14.97
C THR A 31 3.31 12.74 15.01
N ASP A 32 3.25 13.91 14.36
CA ASP A 32 2.04 14.72 14.25
C ASP A 32 1.29 14.38 12.94
N ARG A 33 0.27 13.52 13.08
CA ARG A 33 -0.81 13.22 12.12
C ARG A 33 -0.46 13.52 10.65
N ASP A 34 0.25 12.60 10.00
CA ASP A 34 0.34 12.63 8.54
C ASP A 34 -1.05 12.47 7.89
N MET A 35 -1.21 12.96 6.66
CA MET A 35 -2.48 12.95 5.92
C MET A 35 -3.12 11.55 5.87
N PHE A 36 -2.32 10.51 5.74
CA PHE A 36 -2.79 9.13 5.61
C PHE A 36 -3.30 8.59 6.96
N SER A 37 -2.65 8.97 8.06
CA SER A 37 -3.17 8.75 9.42
C SER A 37 -4.54 9.41 9.63
N ILE A 38 -4.79 10.59 9.04
CA ILE A 38 -6.10 11.26 9.12
C ILE A 38 -7.14 10.49 8.30
N LEU A 39 -6.80 10.09 7.07
CA LEU A 39 -7.68 9.32 6.19
C LEU A 39 -8.14 8.01 6.85
N LEU A 40 -7.23 7.29 7.52
CA LEU A 40 -7.56 6.06 8.24
C LEU A 40 -8.35 6.25 9.54
N LYS A 41 -8.36 7.44 10.15
CA LYS A 41 -9.23 7.72 11.31
C LYS A 41 -10.67 7.93 10.89
N GLY A 42 -10.91 8.35 9.65
CA GLY A 42 -12.25 8.59 9.10
C GLY A 42 -12.89 7.37 8.45
N GLY A 43 -12.17 6.26 8.28
CA GLY A 43 -12.62 5.10 7.51
C GLY A 43 -11.81 3.84 7.77
N THR A 44 -12.03 2.83 6.95
CA THR A 44 -11.37 1.52 7.00
C THR A 44 -10.49 1.32 5.76
N TYR A 45 -9.58 0.35 5.79
CA TYR A 45 -8.76 0.03 4.61
C TYR A 45 -9.58 -0.54 3.43
N GLU A 46 -10.82 -0.96 3.68
CA GLU A 46 -11.76 -1.44 2.68
C GLU A 46 -12.43 -0.28 1.93
N ASP A 47 -12.35 0.95 2.46
CA ASP A 47 -12.93 2.13 1.83
C ASP A 47 -12.13 2.56 0.60
N ARG A 48 -12.87 3.04 -0.41
CA ARG A 48 -12.32 3.65 -1.62
C ARG A 48 -12.13 5.14 -1.39
N ILE A 49 -10.90 5.60 -1.52
CA ILE A 49 -10.49 7.00 -1.34
C ILE A 49 -10.27 7.62 -2.71
N GLY A 50 -11.02 8.66 -3.03
CA GLY A 50 -10.77 9.49 -4.20
C GLY A 50 -9.61 10.46 -3.94
N VAL A 51 -8.60 10.45 -4.80
CA VAL A 51 -7.43 11.33 -4.71
C VAL A 51 -7.36 12.13 -6.01
N PHE A 52 -7.30 13.46 -5.90
CA PHE A 52 -7.04 14.35 -7.02
C PHE A 52 -5.65 14.97 -6.89
N GLY A 53 -4.85 14.80 -7.93
CA GLY A 53 -3.49 15.30 -8.01
C GLY A 53 -2.94 15.03 -9.40
N TYR A 54 -1.88 15.73 -9.79
CA TYR A 54 -1.28 15.60 -11.12
C TYR A 54 -2.29 15.78 -12.26
N ASN A 55 -3.24 16.71 -12.07
CA ASN A 55 -4.37 16.99 -12.97
C ASN A 55 -5.24 15.78 -13.32
N THR A 56 -5.31 14.77 -12.44
CA THR A 56 -6.14 13.60 -12.65
C THR A 56 -6.76 13.07 -11.36
N HIS A 57 -7.84 12.32 -11.51
CA HIS A 57 -8.51 11.64 -10.41
C HIS A 57 -8.15 10.17 -10.44
N ILE A 58 -7.73 9.65 -9.28
CA ILE A 58 -7.56 8.22 -9.06
C ILE A 58 -8.38 7.78 -7.86
N THR A 59 -8.74 6.50 -7.82
CA THR A 59 -9.32 5.87 -6.63
C THR A 59 -8.27 4.95 -6.03
N CYS A 60 -8.18 4.94 -4.70
CA CYS A 60 -7.19 4.15 -3.98
C CYS A 60 -7.80 3.42 -2.77
N HIS A 61 -7.17 2.32 -2.37
CA HIS A 61 -7.27 1.79 -1.01
C HIS A 61 -6.01 2.14 -0.22
N LEU A 62 -6.19 2.46 1.05
CA LEU A 62 -5.09 2.74 1.97
C LEU A 62 -5.03 1.66 3.04
N PHE A 63 -3.97 0.86 3.02
CA PHE A 63 -3.76 -0.23 3.96
C PHE A 63 -2.79 0.17 5.07
N PRO A 64 -3.18 0.04 6.36
CA PRO A 64 -2.25 0.16 7.47
C PRO A 64 -1.42 -1.12 7.61
N LEU A 65 -0.11 -1.00 7.47
CA LEU A 65 0.85 -2.09 7.66
C LEU A 65 1.43 -2.05 9.08
N MET A 66 2.06 -0.96 9.52
CA MET A 66 2.44 -0.72 10.91
C MET A 66 3.13 -1.90 11.63
N TYR A 67 4.08 -2.60 11.00
CA TYR A 67 4.74 -3.76 11.63
C TYR A 67 5.59 -3.39 12.85
N HIS A 68 6.07 -2.14 12.92
CA HIS A 68 7.02 -1.66 13.95
C HIS A 68 6.45 -0.60 14.89
N LYS A 69 5.18 -0.22 14.71
CA LYS A 69 4.47 0.72 15.59
C LYS A 69 3.44 -0.01 16.45
N ALA A 70 3.20 0.51 17.66
CA ALA A 70 2.10 0.04 18.49
C ALA A 70 0.78 0.28 17.76
N HIS A 71 -0.16 -0.63 17.92
CA HIS A 71 -1.49 -0.53 17.31
C HIS A 71 -2.26 0.60 17.99
N GLU A 72 -2.42 1.73 17.30
CA GLU A 72 -3.05 2.95 17.86
C GLU A 72 -4.55 3.06 17.56
N ASN A 73 -5.10 2.15 16.76
CA ASN A 73 -6.48 2.16 16.29
C ASN A 73 -7.08 0.75 16.22
N ASP A 74 -8.42 0.68 16.24
CA ASP A 74 -9.24 -0.57 16.22
C ASP A 74 -9.19 -1.31 14.86
N CYS A 75 -8.10 -1.18 14.11
CA CYS A 75 -7.91 -1.86 12.83
C CYS A 75 -7.45 -3.30 13.06
N ASP A 76 -8.06 -4.26 12.34
CA ASP A 76 -7.49 -5.60 12.21
C ASP A 76 -6.30 -5.57 11.25
N TYR A 77 -5.11 -5.28 11.80
CA TYR A 77 -3.87 -5.19 11.02
C TYR A 77 -3.49 -6.52 10.38
N VAL A 78 -3.83 -7.65 10.98
CA VAL A 78 -3.52 -8.96 10.39
C VAL A 78 -4.30 -9.13 9.10
N LYS A 79 -5.61 -8.85 9.13
CA LYS A 79 -6.47 -8.88 7.94
C LYS A 79 -6.06 -7.82 6.92
N ALA A 80 -5.76 -6.60 7.34
CA ALA A 80 -5.31 -5.52 6.45
C ALA A 80 -4.01 -5.88 5.70
N ARG A 81 -3.00 -6.39 6.41
CA ARG A 81 -1.72 -6.83 5.82
C ARG A 81 -1.91 -7.99 4.85
N ALA A 82 -2.73 -8.98 5.20
CA ALA A 82 -3.02 -10.10 4.33
C ALA A 82 -3.69 -9.59 3.04
N ASN A 83 -4.74 -8.77 3.15
CA ASN A 83 -5.43 -8.20 2.00
C ASN A 83 -4.50 -7.34 1.12
N ALA A 84 -3.60 -6.56 1.71
CA ALA A 84 -2.59 -5.81 0.98
C ALA A 84 -1.71 -6.74 0.13
N LEU A 85 -1.18 -7.81 0.73
CA LEU A 85 -0.34 -8.79 0.02
C LEU A 85 -1.10 -9.52 -1.09
N HIS A 86 -2.36 -9.92 -0.85
CA HIS A 86 -3.19 -10.56 -1.86
C HIS A 86 -3.44 -9.65 -3.06
N ASN A 87 -3.71 -8.37 -2.83
CA ASN A 87 -3.89 -7.41 -3.92
C ASN A 87 -2.61 -7.20 -4.73
N VAL A 88 -1.47 -7.04 -4.06
CA VAL A 88 -0.17 -6.93 -4.75
C VAL A 88 0.16 -8.22 -5.51
N PHE A 89 -0.13 -9.39 -4.94
CA PHE A 89 0.08 -10.67 -5.61
C PHE A 89 -0.78 -10.85 -6.85
N LYS A 90 -2.03 -10.37 -6.81
CA LYS A 90 -2.91 -10.34 -7.98
C LYS A 90 -2.30 -9.47 -9.08
N ARG A 91 -1.92 -8.21 -8.77
CA ARG A 91 -1.27 -7.32 -9.75
C ARG A 91 0.03 -7.91 -10.30
N TRP A 92 0.86 -8.50 -9.43
CA TRP A 92 2.10 -9.17 -9.80
C TRP A 92 1.88 -10.40 -10.70
N THR A 93 0.80 -11.15 -10.46
CA THR A 93 0.36 -12.26 -11.31
C THR A 93 -0.15 -11.76 -12.67
N ASP A 94 -0.97 -10.72 -12.68
CA ASP A 94 -1.53 -10.10 -13.89
C ASP A 94 -0.42 -9.51 -14.78
N ALA A 95 0.66 -9.00 -14.18
CA ALA A 95 1.88 -8.58 -14.87
C ALA A 95 2.74 -9.75 -15.41
N GLY A 96 2.33 -11.00 -15.18
CA GLY A 96 2.99 -12.20 -15.73
C GLY A 96 4.18 -12.72 -14.92
N TYR A 97 4.43 -12.18 -13.72
CA TYR A 97 5.56 -12.61 -12.90
C TYR A 97 5.35 -13.97 -12.21
N ASN A 98 4.09 -14.40 -12.03
CA ASN A 98 3.73 -15.68 -11.41
C ASN A 98 3.88 -16.87 -12.38
N LYS A 99 5.12 -17.15 -12.80
CA LYS A 99 5.46 -18.18 -13.80
C LYS A 99 5.10 -19.61 -13.40
N TYR A 100 4.92 -19.87 -12.10
CA TYR A 100 4.60 -21.19 -11.59
C TYR A 100 3.16 -21.30 -11.08
N HIS A 101 2.33 -20.28 -11.37
CA HIS A 101 0.90 -20.25 -11.04
C HIS A 101 0.62 -20.62 -9.56
N ALA A 102 1.42 -20.05 -8.66
CA ALA A 102 1.15 -20.18 -7.24
C ALA A 102 -0.24 -19.61 -6.94
N LYS A 103 -1.03 -20.34 -6.15
CA LYS A 103 -2.42 -19.97 -5.82
C LYS A 103 -2.49 -18.86 -4.77
N GLU A 104 -1.48 -18.78 -3.92
CA GLU A 104 -1.46 -17.95 -2.73
C GLU A 104 -0.11 -17.21 -2.63
N PRO A 105 -0.09 -15.94 -2.19
CA PRO A 105 1.13 -15.16 -2.08
C PRO A 105 2.16 -15.84 -1.17
N PHE A 106 1.73 -16.31 0.00
CA PHE A 106 2.59 -16.88 1.04
C PHE A 106 3.28 -18.19 0.60
N ASN A 107 2.72 -18.88 -0.38
CA ASN A 107 3.29 -20.11 -0.94
C ASN A 107 4.18 -19.83 -2.16
N CYS A 108 4.31 -18.56 -2.60
CA CYS A 108 5.12 -18.17 -3.74
C CYS A 108 6.43 -17.55 -3.28
N LYS A 109 7.50 -18.37 -3.20
CA LYS A 109 8.82 -17.91 -2.74
C LYS A 109 9.32 -16.67 -3.51
N LYS A 110 9.22 -16.67 -4.85
CA LYS A 110 9.65 -15.53 -5.67
C LYS A 110 8.89 -14.25 -5.36
N PHE A 111 7.60 -14.35 -5.07
CA PHE A 111 6.80 -13.21 -4.66
C PHE A 111 7.23 -12.72 -3.28
N MET A 112 7.46 -13.61 -2.32
CA MET A 112 7.94 -13.23 -0.99
C MET A 112 9.33 -12.59 -1.04
N ASP A 113 10.22 -13.09 -1.90
CA ASP A 113 11.54 -12.48 -2.15
C ASP A 113 11.37 -11.05 -2.71
N PHE A 114 10.44 -10.84 -3.64
CA PHE A 114 10.07 -9.52 -4.15
C PHE A 114 9.55 -8.60 -3.04
N ILE A 115 8.56 -9.05 -2.25
CA ILE A 115 8.01 -8.27 -1.13
C ILE A 115 9.10 -7.88 -0.12
N ASN A 116 9.99 -8.80 0.21
CA ASN A 116 11.11 -8.53 1.11
C ASN A 116 12.09 -7.51 0.52
N SER A 117 12.34 -7.54 -0.79
CA SER A 117 13.21 -6.57 -1.48
C SER A 117 12.67 -5.14 -1.45
N LEU A 118 11.36 -4.96 -1.27
CA LEU A 118 10.72 -3.66 -1.10
C LEU A 118 10.81 -3.13 0.35
N GLU A 119 11.43 -3.90 1.24
CA GLU A 119 11.45 -3.64 2.68
C GLU A 119 10.05 -3.52 3.31
N TRP A 120 9.09 -4.33 2.85
CA TRP A 120 7.67 -4.24 3.23
C TRP A 120 7.40 -4.09 4.74
N SER A 121 8.16 -4.79 5.59
CA SER A 121 8.03 -4.73 7.04
C SER A 121 8.43 -3.39 7.66
N ARG A 122 9.10 -2.50 6.91
CA ARG A 122 9.43 -1.13 7.33
C ARG A 122 8.34 -0.13 6.97
N ALA A 123 7.45 -0.45 6.04
CA ALA A 123 6.38 0.45 5.64
C ALA A 123 5.31 0.55 6.73
N ASP A 124 4.81 1.77 6.95
CA ASP A 124 3.67 2.02 7.81
C ASP A 124 2.36 1.86 7.05
N TYR A 125 2.38 2.25 5.77
CA TYR A 125 1.22 2.29 4.91
C TYR A 125 1.53 1.77 3.51
N MET A 126 0.50 1.22 2.87
CA MET A 126 0.48 0.98 1.44
C MET A 126 -0.74 1.69 0.82
N LEU A 127 -0.50 2.49 -0.20
CA LEU A 127 -1.56 3.02 -1.06
C LEU A 127 -1.61 2.18 -2.33
N LEU A 128 -2.79 1.71 -2.69
CA LEU A 128 -3.02 0.87 -3.87
C LEU A 128 -4.06 1.54 -4.75
N MET A 129 -3.72 1.78 -6.02
CA MET A 129 -4.65 2.26 -7.02
C MET A 129 -5.68 1.17 -7.37
N VAL A 130 -6.95 1.56 -7.37
CA VAL A 130 -8.07 0.73 -7.80
C VAL A 130 -8.84 1.44 -8.89
N ASP A 131 -9.14 0.70 -9.95
CA ASP A 131 -9.90 1.18 -11.10
C ASP A 131 -11.38 1.44 -10.73
#